data_AF-A0A958SX92-F1
#
_entry.id   AF-A0A958SX92-F1
#
_cell.length_a   1.000
_cell.length_b   1.000
_cell.length_c   1.000
_cell.angle_alpha   90.00
_cell.angle_beta   90.00
_cell.angle_gamma   90.00
#
_symmetry.space_group_name_H-M   'P 1'
#
loop_
_entity.id
_entity.type
_entity.pdbx_description
1 polymer ?
#
loop_
_entity_poly.entity_id
_entity_poly.type
_entity_poly.pdbx_seq_one_letter_code
_entity_poly.pdbx_strand_id
1 'polypeptide(L)'
;MLTSLSIKNYALIDNLQVDFNSGLTIITGETGAGKSILLGALSLVLGKRADLSSVKNTSEKCVVEAVFDIASHNLKSVFQENDLDYEPQTIIRREILPSGKSRAFVNDTPV
;
A
#
# COMPACT_ATOMS: atom_id res chain seq x y z
N MET A 1 -5.22 1.98 -12.21
CA MET A 1 -4.95 3.33 -11.65
C MET A 1 -5.11 3.29 -10.13
N LEU A 2 -4.20 3.92 -9.36
CA LEU A 2 -4.36 4.07 -7.90
C LEU A 2 -5.57 4.95 -7.58
N THR A 3 -6.48 4.47 -6.76
CA THR A 3 -7.72 5.17 -6.35
C THR A 3 -7.72 5.55 -4.88
N SER A 4 -7.07 4.76 -4.01
CA SER A 4 -6.96 5.07 -2.59
C SER A 4 -5.66 4.53 -1.99
N LEU A 5 -5.13 5.20 -0.98
CA LEU A 5 -4.00 4.78 -0.15
C LEU A 5 -4.34 4.97 1.32
N SER A 6 -4.32 3.88 2.08
CA SER A 6 -4.42 3.88 3.54
C SER A 6 -3.10 3.47 4.18
N ILE A 7 -2.68 4.21 5.19
CA ILE A 7 -1.42 3.99 5.90
C ILE A 7 -1.71 4.02 7.39
N LYS A 8 -1.25 2.99 8.11
CA LYS A 8 -1.31 2.92 9.57
C LYS A 8 0.05 2.53 10.14
N ASN A 9 0.48 3.25 11.17
CA ASN A 9 1.68 2.95 11.96
C ASN A 9 2.99 2.91 11.12
N TYR A 10 3.18 3.87 10.21
CA TYR A 10 4.32 3.93 9.29
C TYR A 10 5.09 5.25 9.40
N ALA A 11 6.39 5.17 9.70
CA ALA A 11 7.30 6.30 9.94
C ALA A 11 6.71 7.34 10.93
N LEU A 12 6.30 8.51 10.46
CA LEU A 12 5.67 9.54 11.32
C LEU A 12 4.13 9.44 11.33
N ILE A 13 3.55 8.63 10.45
CA ILE A 13 2.09 8.51 10.24
C ILE A 13 1.49 7.52 11.22
N ASP A 14 0.54 7.97 12.05
CA ASP A 14 -0.32 7.09 12.84
C ASP A 14 -1.41 6.47 11.98
N ASN A 15 -2.17 7.33 11.29
CA ASN A 15 -3.22 6.95 10.37
C ASN A 15 -3.34 8.03 9.28
N LEU A 16 -3.36 7.61 8.02
CA LEU A 16 -3.61 8.46 6.87
C LEU A 16 -4.52 7.72 5.89
N GLN A 17 -5.44 8.44 5.27
CA GLN A 17 -6.20 7.97 4.12
C GLN A 17 -6.23 9.07 3.06
N VAL A 18 -5.93 8.70 1.83
CA VAL A 18 -5.90 9.62 0.69
C VAL A 18 -6.59 8.95 -0.49
N ASP A 19 -7.56 9.65 -1.07
CA ASP A 19 -8.22 9.24 -2.30
C ASP A 19 -7.65 10.01 -3.49
N PHE A 20 -7.51 9.31 -4.61
CA PHE A 20 -6.89 9.81 -5.83
C PHE A 20 -7.92 9.88 -6.95
N ASN A 21 -7.95 11.02 -7.62
CA ASN A 21 -8.80 11.25 -8.78
C ASN A 21 -8.05 10.97 -10.09
N SER A 22 -8.80 10.68 -11.15
CA SER A 22 -8.26 10.47 -12.50
C SER A 22 -7.43 11.67 -12.98
N GLY A 23 -6.36 11.38 -13.72
CA GLY A 23 -5.49 12.40 -14.30
C GLY A 23 -4.25 12.64 -13.46
N LEU A 24 -4.02 13.89 -13.06
CA LEU A 24 -2.80 14.32 -12.38
C LEU A 24 -3.09 14.63 -10.91
N THR A 25 -2.41 13.93 -10.01
CA THR A 25 -2.34 14.29 -8.58
C THR A 25 -1.01 14.97 -8.29
N ILE A 26 -1.06 16.15 -7.67
CA ILE A 26 0.14 16.91 -7.27
C ILE A 26 0.21 16.91 -5.75
N ILE A 27 1.32 16.43 -5.19
CA ILE A 27 1.59 16.47 -3.75
C ILE A 27 2.62 17.56 -3.49
N THR A 28 2.21 18.62 -2.80
CA THR A 28 3.07 19.76 -2.43
C THR A 28 3.24 19.84 -0.92
N GLY A 29 4.11 20.73 -0.47
CA GLY A 29 4.43 20.96 0.95
C GLY A 29 5.88 21.36 1.14
N GLU A 30 6.22 21.81 2.33
CA GLU A 30 7.59 22.20 2.68
C GLU A 30 8.52 20.99 2.87
N THR A 31 9.81 21.24 3.09
CA THR A 31 10.76 20.21 3.51
C THR A 31 10.32 19.66 4.87
N GLY A 32 10.27 18.34 5.02
CA GLY A 32 9.82 17.69 6.25
C GLY A 32 8.30 17.51 6.36
N ALA A 33 7.49 18.03 5.42
CA ALA A 33 6.02 17.87 5.43
C ALA A 33 5.52 16.43 5.16
N GLY A 34 6.38 15.42 5.17
CA GLY A 34 5.98 14.00 5.04
C GLY A 34 5.75 13.49 3.60
N LYS A 35 6.00 14.30 2.56
CA LYS A 35 5.83 13.87 1.15
C LYS A 35 6.59 12.57 0.81
N SER A 36 7.86 12.47 1.22
CA SER A 36 8.67 11.28 0.98
C SER A 36 8.21 10.06 1.77
N ILE A 37 7.56 10.27 2.93
CA ILE A 37 7.00 9.18 3.74
C ILE A 37 5.83 8.54 2.99
N LEU A 38 4.97 9.35 2.38
CA LEU A 38 3.84 8.85 1.56
C LEU A 38 4.34 8.03 0.36
N LEU A 39 5.36 8.53 -0.36
CA LEU A 39 5.99 7.77 -1.44
C LEU A 39 6.69 6.49 -0.95
N GLY A 40 7.26 6.53 0.25
CA GLY A 40 7.84 5.36 0.91
C GLY A 40 6.81 4.28 1.19
N ALA A 41 5.65 4.65 1.73
CA ALA A 41 4.54 3.74 1.97
C ALA A 41 4.02 3.14 0.65
N LEU A 42 3.81 3.96 -0.38
CA LEU A 42 3.42 3.46 -1.69
C LEU A 42 4.46 2.49 -2.28
N SER A 43 5.76 2.77 -2.10
CA SER A 43 6.82 1.84 -2.53
C SER A 43 6.77 0.52 -1.77
N LEU A 44 6.42 0.55 -0.48
CA LEU A 44 6.32 -0.65 0.37
C LEU A 44 5.21 -1.58 -0.11
N VAL A 45 4.02 -1.05 -0.43
CA VAL A 45 2.90 -1.86 -0.95
C VAL A 45 3.18 -2.40 -2.35
N LEU A 46 4.00 -1.70 -3.14
CA LEU A 46 4.48 -2.15 -4.46
C LEU A 46 5.64 -3.16 -4.39
N GLY A 47 5.96 -3.70 -3.21
CA GLY A 47 6.91 -4.80 -3.05
C GLY A 47 8.34 -4.39 -2.68
N LYS A 48 8.59 -3.12 -2.36
CA LYS A 48 9.88 -2.73 -1.75
C LYS A 48 10.10 -3.51 -0.47
N ARG A 49 11.36 -3.92 -0.23
CA ARG A 49 11.73 -4.63 1.01
C ARG A 49 11.32 -3.82 2.24
N ALA A 50 10.58 -4.46 3.13
CA ALA A 50 10.20 -3.90 4.41
C ALA A 50 11.42 -3.78 5.33
N ASP A 51 11.49 -2.67 6.07
CA ASP A 51 12.46 -2.43 7.14
C ASP A 51 11.70 -2.04 8.41
N LEU A 52 12.04 -2.63 9.55
CA LEU A 52 11.45 -2.28 10.84
C LEU A 52 11.70 -0.82 11.22
N SER A 53 12.77 -0.20 10.70
CA SER A 53 13.02 1.24 10.87
C SER A 53 11.89 2.12 10.31
N SER A 54 11.07 1.57 9.41
CA SER A 54 9.91 2.26 8.84
C SER A 54 8.63 2.11 9.66
N VAL A 55 8.62 1.31 10.72
CA VAL A 55 7.46 1.15 11.62
C VAL A 55 7.53 2.19 12.73
N LYS A 56 6.43 2.93 12.96
CA LYS A 56 6.39 3.99 13.98
C LYS A 56 6.43 3.43 15.40
N ASN A 57 5.49 2.56 15.70
CA ASN A 57 5.38 1.80 16.94
C ASN A 57 5.65 0.32 16.65
N THR A 58 6.83 -0.16 17.07
CA THR A 58 7.28 -1.53 16.84
C THR A 58 6.51 -2.57 17.65
N SER A 59 5.70 -2.18 18.65
CA SER A 59 4.81 -3.10 19.36
C SER A 59 3.48 -3.34 18.64
N GLU A 60 3.17 -2.56 17.60
CA GLU A 60 1.93 -2.65 16.83
C GLU A 60 2.20 -3.07 15.38
N LYS A 61 1.19 -3.63 14.71
CA LYS A 61 1.31 -3.93 13.28
C LYS A 61 1.31 -2.63 12.47
N CYS A 62 2.17 -2.55 11.47
CA CYS A 62 2.12 -1.52 10.43
C CYS A 62 1.34 -2.06 9.24
N VAL A 63 0.48 -1.24 8.65
CA VAL A 63 -0.36 -1.62 7.50
C VAL A 63 -0.30 -0.51 6.45
N VAL A 64 0.03 -0.89 5.22
CA VAL A 64 -0.13 -0.02 4.04
C VAL A 64 -1.01 -0.74 3.04
N GLU A 65 -2.08 -0.09 2.62
CA GLU A 65 -3.07 -0.64 1.71
C GLU A 65 -3.31 0.34 0.56
N ALA A 66 -3.29 -0.16 -0.67
CA ALA A 66 -3.55 0.61 -1.87
C ALA A 66 -4.65 -0.08 -2.68
N VAL A 67 -5.59 0.73 -3.15
CA VAL A 67 -6.67 0.28 -4.02
C VAL A 67 -6.38 0.73 -5.44
N PHE A 68 -6.51 -0.19 -6.39
CA PHE A 68 -6.28 0.06 -7.80
C PHE A 68 -7.52 -0.29 -8.62
N ASP A 69 -7.96 0.64 -9.46
CA ASP A 69 -8.85 0.33 -10.58
C ASP A 69 -8.05 -0.35 -11.69
N ILE A 70 -8.30 -1.64 -11.90
CA ILE A 70 -7.66 -2.45 -12.93
C ILE A 70 -8.62 -2.88 -14.05
N ALA A 71 -9.81 -2.30 -14.12
CA ALA A 71 -10.85 -2.69 -15.09
C ALA A 71 -10.37 -2.57 -16.54
N SER A 72 -9.53 -1.56 -16.82
CA SER A 72 -8.96 -1.29 -18.15
C SER A 72 -7.71 -2.12 -18.46
N HIS A 73 -7.26 -2.98 -17.54
CA HIS A 73 -6.07 -3.81 -17.72
C HIS A 73 -6.47 -5.27 -17.96
N ASN A 74 -5.79 -5.93 -18.91
CA ASN A 74 -6.02 -7.34 -19.21
C ASN A 74 -5.25 -8.26 -18.23
N LEU A 75 -5.64 -8.24 -16.96
CA LEU A 75 -4.93 -8.95 -15.87
C LEU A 75 -5.62 -10.23 -15.40
N LYS A 76 -6.79 -10.60 -15.96
CA LYS A 76 -7.54 -11.77 -15.52
C LYS A 76 -6.72 -13.06 -15.52
N SER A 77 -5.89 -13.27 -16.56
CA SER A 77 -5.02 -14.44 -16.64
C SER A 77 -3.97 -14.46 -15.54
N VAL A 78 -3.37 -13.31 -15.21
CA VAL A 78 -2.38 -13.18 -14.12
C VAL A 78 -3.03 -13.58 -12.78
N PHE A 79 -4.24 -13.12 -12.51
CA PHE A 79 -4.95 -13.49 -11.29
C PHE A 79 -5.24 -14.99 -11.26
N GLN A 80 -5.76 -15.55 -12.35
CA GLN A 80 -6.04 -16.98 -12.46
C GLN A 80 -4.78 -17.85 -12.30
N GLU A 81 -3.65 -17.47 -12.91
CA GLU A 81 -2.38 -18.19 -12.82
C GLU A 81 -1.77 -18.17 -11.42
N ASN A 82 -2.16 -17.21 -10.58
CA ASN A 82 -1.68 -17.06 -9.20
C ASN A 82 -2.73 -17.45 -8.15
N ASP A 83 -3.82 -18.11 -8.57
CA ASP A 83 -4.95 -18.50 -7.70
C ASP A 83 -5.54 -17.31 -6.90
N LEU A 84 -5.65 -16.15 -7.55
CA LEU A 84 -6.19 -14.92 -6.97
C LEU A 84 -7.58 -14.59 -7.54
N ASP A 85 -8.46 -14.08 -6.70
CA ASP A 85 -9.77 -13.58 -7.10
C ASP A 85 -9.64 -12.24 -7.82
N TYR A 86 -10.06 -12.20 -9.09
CA TYR A 86 -10.04 -10.97 -9.89
C TYR A 86 -11.23 -10.08 -9.55
N GLU A 87 -10.92 -8.84 -9.18
CA GLU A 87 -11.89 -7.76 -9.01
C GLU A 87 -11.41 -6.49 -9.74
N PRO A 88 -12.30 -5.76 -10.44
CA PRO A 88 -11.94 -4.51 -11.11
C PRO A 88 -11.33 -3.47 -10.16
N GLN A 89 -11.80 -3.41 -8.91
CA GLN A 89 -11.12 -2.71 -7.83
C GLN A 89 -10.29 -3.73 -7.06
N THR A 90 -8.97 -3.66 -7.15
CA THR A 90 -8.07 -4.59 -6.49
C THR A 90 -7.39 -3.91 -5.31
N ILE A 91 -7.38 -4.60 -4.17
CA ILE A 91 -6.71 -4.17 -2.95
C ILE A 91 -5.36 -4.89 -2.87
N ILE A 92 -4.28 -4.13 -2.78
CA ILE A 92 -2.96 -4.66 -2.42
C ILE A 92 -2.62 -4.15 -1.02
N ARG A 93 -2.31 -5.06 -0.11
CA ARG A 93 -1.98 -4.73 1.28
C ARG A 93 -0.64 -5.30 1.67
N ARG A 94 0.18 -4.49 2.33
CA ARG A 94 1.40 -4.90 3.01
C ARG A 94 1.24 -4.73 4.52
N GLU A 95 1.53 -5.78 5.26
CA GLU A 95 1.60 -5.74 6.72
C GLU A 95 3.04 -6.00 7.19
N ILE A 96 3.47 -5.28 8.23
CA ILE A 96 4.69 -5.57 8.98
C ILE A 96 4.29 -5.83 10.43
N LEU A 97 4.55 -7.03 10.92
CA LEU A 97 4.24 -7.43 12.28
C LEU A 97 5.30 -6.92 13.26
N PRO A 98 4.98 -6.81 14.57
CA PRO A 98 5.96 -6.52 15.62
C PRO A 98 7.17 -7.46 15.62
N SER A 99 7.00 -8.69 15.12
CA SER A 99 8.10 -9.66 14.95
C SER A 99 9.06 -9.35 13.80
N GLY A 100 8.82 -8.31 13.00
CA GLY A 100 9.57 -8.00 11.79
C GLY A 100 9.16 -8.80 10.55
N LYS A 101 8.29 -9.81 10.70
CA LYS A 101 7.74 -10.54 9.56
C LYS A 101 6.85 -9.62 8.72
N SER A 102 7.07 -9.64 7.42
CA SER A 102 6.25 -8.90 6.45
C SER A 102 5.36 -9.85 5.67
N ARG A 103 4.11 -9.45 5.42
CA ARG A 103 3.11 -10.20 4.67
C ARG A 103 2.52 -9.32 3.59
N ALA A 104 2.22 -9.89 2.43
CA ALA A 104 1.46 -9.22 1.39
C ALA A 104 0.12 -9.94 1.18
N PHE A 105 -0.85 -9.17 0.71
CA PHE A 105 -2.17 -9.66 0.35
C PHE A 105 -2.63 -8.98 -0.93
N VAL A 106 -3.37 -9.73 -1.74
CA VAL A 106 -4.17 -9.24 -2.87
C VAL A 106 -5.60 -9.69 -2.65
N ASN A 107 -6.55 -8.75 -2.55
CA ASN A 107 -7.96 -9.05 -2.26
C ASN A 107 -8.13 -10.03 -1.09
N ASP A 108 -7.49 -9.71 0.05
CA ASP A 108 -7.41 -10.53 1.26
C ASP A 108 -6.75 -11.92 1.13
N THR A 109 -6.33 -12.31 -0.06
CA THR A 109 -5.57 -13.54 -0.30
C THR A 109 -4.07 -13.30 -0.05
N PRO A 110 -3.40 -14.08 0.81
CA PRO A 110 -1.98 -13.90 1.12
C PRO A 110 -1.08 -14.31 -0.08
N VAL A 111 -0.04 -13.50 -0.33
CA VAL A 111 0.97 -13.71 -1.41
C VAL A 111 2.41 -13.51 -0.96
#